data_AF-A0A2V7QHF5-F1
#
_entry.id   AF-A0A2V7QHF5-F1
#
_cell.length_a   1.000
_cell.length_b   1.000
_cell.length_c   1.000
_cell.angle_alpha   90.00
_cell.angle_beta   90.00
_cell.angle_gamma   90.00
#
_symmetry.space_group_name_H-M   'P 1'
#
loop_
_entity.id
_entity.type
_entity.pdbx_description
1 polymer ?
#
loop_
_entity_poly.entity_id
_entity_poly.type
_entity_poly.pdbx_seq_one_letter_code
_entity_poly.pdbx_strand_id
1 'polypeptide(L)'
;MFEPGHAQAARAAAQIVGSYAGTAVATVATSIKTSSATCPGVLTIATQSGNAFSGSFDIQSGQGCDAQQATVAGTVQDDGSVSFTADTPGGGSNIWEDAAERTHCRLVSGSTFDGMAASGVLTATGRGVYSCPLVGTVRVSVSLQVSATQA
;
A
#
# COMPACT_ATOMS: atom_id res chain seq x y z
N MET A 1 -51.60 -8.72 -2.09
CA MET A 1 -50.87 -7.47 -2.38
C MET A 1 -49.44 -7.73 -1.93
N PHE A 2 -48.55 -8.08 -2.86
CA PHE A 2 -47.14 -8.34 -2.57
C PHE A 2 -46.36 -7.16 -3.15
N GLU A 3 -45.75 -6.34 -2.28
CA GLU A 3 -44.77 -5.34 -2.71
C GLU A 3 -43.53 -6.09 -3.23
N PRO A 4 -43.03 -5.78 -4.44
CA PRO A 4 -41.74 -6.27 -4.86
C PRO A 4 -40.68 -5.51 -4.08
N GLY A 5 -40.03 -6.21 -3.15
CA GLY A 5 -38.85 -5.69 -2.46
C GLY A 5 -37.84 -5.20 -3.47
N HIS A 6 -37.48 -3.93 -3.39
CA HIS A 6 -36.37 -3.35 -4.13
C HIS A 6 -35.11 -4.14 -3.79
N ALA A 7 -34.72 -5.08 -4.66
CA ALA A 7 -33.35 -5.56 -4.69
C ALA A 7 -32.48 -4.32 -4.96
N GLN A 8 -31.80 -3.81 -3.94
CA GLN A 8 -30.71 -2.87 -4.14
C GLN A 8 -29.74 -3.57 -5.10
N ALA A 9 -29.68 -3.09 -6.33
CA ALA A 9 -28.65 -3.51 -7.26
C ALA A 9 -27.31 -3.22 -6.58
N ALA A 10 -26.59 -4.27 -6.20
CA ALA A 10 -25.22 -4.13 -5.74
C ALA A 10 -24.47 -3.37 -6.84
N ARG A 11 -24.03 -2.15 -6.54
CA ARG A 11 -23.24 -1.37 -7.49
C ARG A 11 -21.96 -2.13 -7.75
N ALA A 12 -21.61 -2.27 -9.03
CA ALA A 12 -20.37 -2.90 -9.41
C ALA A 12 -19.20 -2.06 -8.87
N ALA A 13 -18.18 -2.73 -8.33
CA ALA A 13 -16.96 -2.08 -7.85
C ALA A 13 -16.30 -1.28 -8.98
N ALA A 14 -15.60 -0.19 -8.64
CA ALA A 14 -14.83 0.57 -9.61
C ALA A 14 -13.75 -0.32 -10.25
N GLN A 15 -13.62 -0.28 -11.58
CA GLN A 15 -12.64 -1.10 -12.29
C GLN A 15 -11.29 -0.38 -12.35
N ILE A 16 -10.27 -1.01 -11.77
CA ILE A 16 -8.92 -0.43 -11.58
C ILE A 16 -7.80 -1.32 -12.16
N VAL A 17 -8.16 -2.26 -13.04
CA VAL A 17 -7.19 -3.10 -13.76
C VAL A 17 -6.38 -2.22 -14.72
N GLY A 18 -5.06 -2.35 -14.68
CA GLY A 18 -4.16 -1.57 -15.54
C GLY A 18 -2.76 -1.42 -14.97
N SER A 19 -1.91 -0.75 -15.73
CA SER A 19 -0.57 -0.33 -15.29
C SER A 19 -0.57 1.17 -15.02
N TYR A 20 0.07 1.55 -13.92
CA TYR A 20 0.11 2.91 -13.42
C TYR A 20 1.56 3.29 -13.16
N ALA A 21 2.02 4.39 -13.76
CA ALA A 21 3.29 5.00 -13.40
C ALA A 21 3.10 5.81 -12.11
N GLY A 22 3.95 5.59 -11.12
CA GLY A 22 3.74 6.20 -9.80
C GLY A 22 5.00 6.46 -9.01
N THR A 23 4.77 6.97 -7.81
CA THR A 23 5.79 7.27 -6.82
C THR A 23 5.34 6.74 -5.47
N ALA A 24 6.25 6.08 -4.75
CA ALA A 24 6.12 5.77 -3.34
C ALA A 24 6.97 6.76 -2.54
N VAL A 25 6.36 7.44 -1.57
CA VAL A 25 7.05 8.32 -0.63
C VAL A 25 7.07 7.65 0.73
N ALA A 26 8.26 7.29 1.20
CA ALA A 26 8.49 6.78 2.53
C ALA A 26 8.92 7.92 3.45
N THR A 27 8.19 8.14 4.54
CA THR A 27 8.56 9.08 5.59
C THR A 27 8.82 8.32 6.88
N VAL A 28 10.05 8.44 7.39
CA VAL A 28 10.52 7.81 8.62
C VAL A 28 10.71 8.88 9.68
N ALA A 29 10.08 8.70 10.83
CA ALA A 29 10.13 9.61 11.96
C ALA A 29 10.55 8.89 13.24
N THR A 30 11.46 9.53 13.97
CA THR A 30 11.87 9.19 15.33
C THR A 30 11.57 10.38 16.24
N SER A 31 11.82 10.27 17.55
CA SER A 31 11.66 11.41 18.47
C SER A 31 12.58 12.60 18.19
N ILE A 32 13.65 12.41 17.40
CA ILE A 32 14.70 13.42 17.17
C ILE A 32 14.83 13.86 15.71
N LYS A 33 14.35 13.05 14.75
CA LYS A 33 14.55 13.30 13.32
C LYS A 33 13.42 12.69 12.50
N THR A 34 13.05 13.43 11.45
CA THR A 34 12.22 12.94 10.34
C THR A 34 13.04 12.95 9.06
N SER A 35 12.85 11.96 8.20
CA SER A 35 13.49 11.87 6.88
C SER A 35 12.51 11.24 5.89
N SER A 36 12.60 11.63 4.63
CA SER A 36 11.77 11.08 3.57
C SER A 36 12.61 10.63 2.38
N ALA A 37 12.12 9.62 1.68
CA ALA A 37 12.64 9.13 0.41
C ALA A 37 11.49 8.99 -0.58
N THR A 38 11.73 9.34 -1.84
CA THR A 38 10.75 9.23 -2.92
C THR A 38 11.30 8.27 -3.97
N CYS A 39 10.57 7.18 -4.18
CA CYS A 39 10.95 6.11 -5.11
C CYS A 39 9.96 6.06 -6.28
N PRO A 40 10.41 6.25 -7.53
CA PRO A 40 9.55 6.00 -8.68
C PRO A 40 9.26 4.49 -8.80
N GLY A 41 8.08 4.15 -9.30
CA GLY A 41 7.66 2.77 -9.45
C GLY A 41 6.53 2.59 -10.46
N VAL A 42 6.22 1.33 -10.75
CA VAL A 42 5.07 0.96 -11.58
C VAL A 42 4.16 0.06 -10.76
N LEU A 43 2.91 0.48 -10.59
CA LEU A 43 1.85 -0.34 -10.01
C LEU A 43 1.13 -1.05 -11.15
N THR A 44 1.05 -2.38 -11.11
CA THR A 44 0.28 -3.16 -12.07
C THR A 44 -0.81 -3.90 -11.32
N ILE A 45 -2.07 -3.54 -11.55
CA ILE A 45 -3.23 -4.30 -11.07
C ILE A 45 -3.58 -5.31 -12.17
N ALA A 46 -3.13 -6.55 -11.99
CA ALA A 46 -3.22 -7.59 -13.01
C ALA A 46 -4.60 -8.22 -13.08
N THR A 47 -5.26 -8.41 -11.93
CA THR A 47 -6.58 -9.04 -11.87
C THR A 47 -7.51 -8.32 -10.90
N GLN A 48 -8.79 -8.30 -11.24
CA GLN A 48 -9.87 -7.83 -10.36
C GLN A 48 -11.09 -8.73 -10.56
N SER A 49 -11.62 -9.28 -9.47
CA SER A 49 -12.83 -10.11 -9.45
C SER A 49 -13.81 -9.53 -8.44
N GLY A 50 -14.84 -8.86 -8.95
CA GLY A 50 -15.75 -8.07 -8.11
C GLY A 50 -15.01 -6.89 -7.47
N ASN A 51 -15.02 -6.84 -6.14
CA ASN A 51 -14.28 -5.84 -5.38
C ASN A 51 -12.82 -6.23 -5.10
N ALA A 52 -12.47 -7.52 -5.16
CA ALA A 52 -11.12 -7.97 -4.85
C ALA A 52 -10.17 -7.75 -6.04
N PHE A 53 -8.96 -7.28 -5.78
CA PHE A 53 -7.92 -7.11 -6.79
C PHE A 53 -6.56 -7.65 -6.31
N SER A 54 -5.70 -7.98 -7.27
CA SER A 54 -4.31 -8.34 -7.03
C SER A 54 -3.39 -7.81 -8.12
N GLY A 55 -2.12 -7.61 -7.75
CA GLY A 55 -1.14 -6.97 -8.61
C GLY A 55 0.27 -6.99 -8.06
N SER A 56 1.12 -6.15 -8.64
CA SER A 56 2.49 -5.91 -8.19
C SER A 56 2.83 -4.43 -8.15
N PHE A 57 3.80 -4.07 -7.32
CA PHE A 57 4.42 -2.76 -7.32
C PHE A 57 5.93 -2.91 -7.51
N ASP A 58 6.44 -2.39 -8.61
CA ASP A 58 7.85 -2.46 -8.98
C ASP A 58 8.54 -1.13 -8.72
N ILE A 59 9.23 -1.04 -7.58
CA ILE A 59 10.09 0.10 -7.24
C ILE A 59 11.31 0.09 -8.15
N GLN A 60 11.52 1.18 -8.86
CA GLN A 60 12.69 1.36 -9.71
C GLN A 60 13.88 1.85 -8.86
N SER A 61 15.08 1.36 -9.18
CA SER A 61 16.30 1.84 -8.53
C SER A 61 16.48 3.34 -8.77
N GLY A 62 16.78 4.09 -7.71
CA GLY A 62 16.95 5.54 -7.76
C GLY A 62 17.75 6.07 -6.57
N GLN A 63 17.84 7.40 -6.43
CA GLN A 63 18.54 8.02 -5.30
C GLN A 63 17.85 7.66 -3.98
N GLY A 64 18.44 6.73 -3.22
CA GLY A 64 17.92 6.28 -1.92
C GLY A 64 16.86 5.17 -1.99
N CYS A 65 16.69 4.53 -3.16
CA CYS A 65 15.74 3.43 -3.35
C CYS A 65 16.41 2.28 -4.10
N ASP A 66 16.45 1.11 -3.48
CA ASP A 66 16.84 -0.11 -4.16
C ASP A 66 15.68 -0.65 -4.99
N ALA A 67 16.01 -1.29 -6.12
CA ALA A 67 14.99 -1.95 -6.94
C ALA A 67 14.35 -3.08 -6.13
N GLN A 68 13.03 -3.04 -6.01
CA GLN A 68 12.27 -3.99 -5.20
C GLN A 68 10.93 -4.24 -5.87
N GLN A 69 10.55 -5.52 -5.97
CA GLN A 69 9.21 -5.92 -6.37
C GLN A 69 8.40 -6.27 -5.13
N ALA A 70 7.17 -5.78 -5.07
CA ALA A 70 6.18 -6.14 -4.08
C ALA A 70 4.95 -6.75 -4.76
N THR A 71 4.28 -7.66 -4.09
CA THR A 71 2.91 -8.05 -4.47
C THR A 71 1.92 -7.17 -3.74
N VAL A 72 0.77 -6.90 -4.36
CA VAL A 72 -0.33 -6.18 -3.73
C VAL A 72 -1.62 -6.97 -3.85
N ALA A 73 -2.42 -6.97 -2.79
CA ALA A 73 -3.73 -7.59 -2.77
C ALA A 73 -4.68 -6.77 -1.91
N GLY A 74 -5.91 -6.58 -2.38
CA GLY A 74 -6.86 -5.73 -1.66
C GLY A 74 -8.25 -5.72 -2.25
N THR A 75 -9.01 -4.71 -1.85
CA THR A 75 -10.37 -4.48 -2.31
C THR A 75 -10.56 -3.04 -2.77
N VAL A 76 -11.38 -2.86 -3.80
CA VAL A 76 -11.87 -1.58 -4.30
C VAL A 76 -13.40 -1.56 -4.21
N GLN A 77 -13.95 -0.47 -3.70
CA GLN A 77 -15.39 -0.27 -3.59
C GLN A 77 -15.96 0.42 -4.84
N ASP A 78 -17.28 0.53 -4.93
CA ASP A 78 -17.97 1.20 -6.04
C ASP A 78 -17.72 2.71 -6.08
N ASP A 79 -17.50 3.33 -4.92
CA ASP A 79 -17.09 4.72 -4.81
C ASP A 79 -15.63 4.97 -5.21
N GLY A 80 -14.83 3.91 -5.39
CA GLY A 80 -13.40 3.99 -5.69
C GLY A 80 -12.49 3.92 -4.46
N SER A 81 -13.03 3.79 -3.25
CA SER A 81 -12.25 3.58 -2.03
C SER A 81 -11.45 2.27 -2.15
N VAL A 82 -10.14 2.33 -1.90
CA VAL A 82 -9.27 1.15 -1.94
C VAL A 82 -8.69 0.86 -0.56
N SER A 83 -8.57 -0.43 -0.24
CA SER A 83 -7.83 -0.93 0.93
C SER A 83 -7.02 -2.15 0.50
N PHE A 84 -5.71 -2.14 0.70
CA PHE A 84 -4.84 -3.24 0.28
C PHE A 84 -3.66 -3.46 1.21
N THR A 85 -3.07 -4.64 1.12
CA THR A 85 -1.76 -4.96 1.70
C THR A 85 -0.72 -5.04 0.59
N ALA A 86 0.51 -4.72 0.94
CA ALA A 86 1.68 -4.96 0.10
C ALA A 86 2.58 -5.96 0.83
N ASP A 87 3.22 -6.83 0.07
CA ASP A 87 4.16 -7.83 0.56
C ASP A 87 5.44 -7.80 -0.26
N THR A 88 6.59 -7.85 0.42
CA THR A 88 7.89 -7.84 -0.24
C THR A 88 8.63 -9.13 0.06
N PRO A 89 9.62 -9.53 -0.74
CA PRO A 89 10.49 -10.63 -0.34
C PRO A 89 11.16 -10.30 1.01
N GLY A 90 10.85 -11.06 2.04
CA GLY A 90 11.31 -10.77 3.40
C GLY A 90 11.12 -11.90 4.39
N GLY A 91 10.03 -12.67 4.26
CA GLY A 91 9.71 -13.79 5.15
C GLY A 91 8.54 -13.50 6.08
N GLY A 92 8.11 -12.22 6.17
CA GLY A 92 6.90 -11.79 6.83
C GLY A 92 5.66 -11.99 5.97
N SER A 93 4.49 -11.69 6.55
CA SER A 93 3.20 -11.81 5.86
C SER A 93 2.81 -10.53 5.10
N ASN A 94 3.59 -9.45 5.26
CA ASN A 94 3.40 -8.15 4.64
C ASN A 94 4.67 -7.29 4.77
N ILE A 95 4.70 -6.18 4.03
CA ILE A 95 5.81 -5.22 3.97
C ILE A 95 6.27 -4.71 5.34
N TRP A 96 5.37 -4.61 6.33
CA TRP A 96 5.73 -4.14 7.66
C TRP A 96 6.48 -5.20 8.46
N GLU A 97 6.04 -6.46 8.38
CA GLU A 97 6.74 -7.59 8.99
C GLU A 97 8.09 -7.81 8.31
N ASP A 98 8.13 -7.78 6.97
CA ASP A 98 9.38 -7.89 6.23
C ASP A 98 10.38 -6.79 6.60
N ALA A 99 9.90 -5.55 6.76
CA ALA A 99 10.74 -4.44 7.18
C ALA A 99 11.25 -4.62 8.62
N ALA A 100 10.42 -5.15 9.53
CA ALA A 100 10.85 -5.49 10.89
C ALA A 100 11.98 -6.53 10.87
N GLU A 101 11.83 -7.60 10.09
CA GLU A 101 12.86 -8.65 9.95
C GLU A 101 14.16 -8.11 9.36
N ARG A 102 14.09 -7.36 8.25
CA ARG A 102 15.26 -6.76 7.59
C ARG A 102 16.01 -5.76 8.46
N THR A 103 15.30 -5.01 9.31
CA THR A 103 15.89 -3.98 10.17
C THR A 103 16.22 -4.48 11.57
N HIS A 104 15.91 -5.74 11.88
CA HIS A 104 15.97 -6.32 13.22
C HIS A 104 15.21 -5.49 14.28
N CYS A 105 14.18 -4.76 13.85
CA CYS A 105 13.27 -4.05 14.72
C CYS A 105 12.06 -4.92 15.03
N ARG A 106 11.39 -4.68 16.15
CA ARG A 106 10.10 -5.31 16.44
C ARG A 106 8.96 -4.47 15.86
N LEU A 107 8.11 -5.07 15.04
CA LEU A 107 6.85 -4.44 14.63
C LEU A 107 5.94 -4.28 15.86
N VAL A 108 5.47 -3.06 16.09
CA VAL A 108 4.52 -2.73 17.17
C VAL A 108 3.10 -2.65 16.61
N SER A 109 2.95 -2.06 15.43
CA SER A 109 1.69 -2.00 14.69
C SER A 109 1.94 -1.71 13.22
N GLY A 110 1.13 -2.28 12.33
CA GLY A 110 1.10 -1.96 10.90
C GLY A 110 -0.35 -1.82 10.44
N SER A 111 -0.60 -0.97 9.43
CA SER A 111 -1.93 -0.78 8.83
C SER A 111 -2.01 -1.38 7.43
N THR A 112 -3.22 -1.51 6.93
CA THR A 112 -3.46 -1.57 5.48
C THR A 112 -3.06 -0.25 4.81
N PHE A 113 -2.97 -0.27 3.49
CA PHE A 113 -2.90 0.91 2.65
C PHE A 113 -4.32 1.29 2.27
N ASP A 114 -4.77 2.45 2.73
CA ASP A 114 -6.12 2.94 2.49
C ASP A 114 -6.07 4.22 1.64
N GLY A 115 -7.01 4.36 0.71
CA GLY A 115 -7.08 5.53 -0.14
C GLY A 115 -8.16 5.45 -1.21
N MET A 116 -7.87 6.01 -2.39
CA MET A 116 -8.85 6.23 -3.45
C MET A 116 -8.26 5.90 -4.82
N ALA A 117 -9.04 5.23 -5.65
CA ALA A 117 -8.82 5.03 -7.06
C ALA A 117 -9.94 5.69 -7.88
N ALA A 118 -9.64 6.79 -8.55
CA ALA A 118 -10.60 7.52 -9.36
C ALA A 118 -9.93 8.15 -10.59
N SER A 119 -10.62 8.12 -11.73
CA SER A 119 -10.18 8.79 -12.96
C SER A 119 -8.75 8.41 -13.40
N GLY A 120 -8.39 7.13 -13.27
CA GLY A 120 -7.06 6.63 -13.61
C GLY A 120 -5.96 6.98 -12.60
N VAL A 121 -6.28 7.61 -11.46
CA VAL A 121 -5.33 7.91 -10.39
C VAL A 121 -5.63 7.02 -9.19
N LEU A 122 -4.60 6.36 -8.66
CA LEU A 122 -4.63 5.63 -7.40
C LEU A 122 -3.73 6.31 -6.38
N THR A 123 -4.30 6.64 -5.23
CA THR A 123 -3.54 7.14 -4.08
C THR A 123 -3.87 6.30 -2.86
N ALA A 124 -2.87 5.96 -2.05
CA ALA A 124 -3.10 5.24 -0.81
C ALA A 124 -1.99 5.51 0.20
N THR A 125 -2.33 5.42 1.48
CA THR A 125 -1.38 5.60 2.58
C THR A 125 -1.45 4.43 3.53
N GLY A 126 -0.28 3.94 3.94
CA GLY A 126 -0.13 2.95 5.00
C GLY A 126 0.88 3.41 6.05
N ARG A 127 0.79 2.87 7.26
CA ARG A 127 1.66 3.23 8.38
C ARG A 127 2.15 2.00 9.14
N GLY A 128 3.44 1.98 9.44
CA GLY A 128 4.08 1.06 10.36
C GLY A 128 4.67 1.79 11.57
N VAL A 129 4.68 1.13 12.73
CA VAL A 129 5.38 1.58 13.93
C VAL A 129 6.25 0.46 14.44
N TYR A 130 7.53 0.76 14.65
CA TYR A 130 8.55 -0.18 15.06
C TYR A 130 9.17 0.24 16.38
N SER A 131 9.71 -0.76 17.08
CA SER A 131 10.52 -0.64 18.26
C SER A 131 11.89 -1.21 17.93
N CYS A 132 12.89 -0.34 17.73
CA CYS A 132 14.22 -0.72 17.26
C CYS A 132 15.23 -0.70 18.41
N PRO A 133 16.05 -1.76 18.57
CA PRO A 133 17.13 -1.80 19.56
C PRO A 133 18.36 -1.03 19.03
N LEU A 134 18.37 0.28 19.22
CA LEU A 134 19.50 1.16 18.90
C LEU A 134 20.24 1.52 20.20
N VAL A 135 20.45 2.82 20.48
CA VAL A 135 20.85 3.30 21.81
C VAL A 135 19.61 3.29 22.71
N GLY A 136 19.33 2.13 23.30
CA GLY A 136 18.06 1.85 23.96
C GLY A 136 16.94 1.52 22.96
N THR A 137 15.70 1.52 23.45
CA THR A 137 14.52 1.21 22.62
C THR A 137 13.98 2.48 21.97
N VAL A 138 14.20 2.64 20.67
CA VAL A 138 13.70 3.80 19.91
C VAL A 138 12.42 3.43 19.17
N ARG A 139 11.39 4.27 19.31
CA ARG A 139 10.16 4.13 18.53
C ARG A 139 10.31 4.83 17.18
N VAL A 140 10.12 4.08 16.11
CA VAL A 140 10.20 4.57 14.73
C VAL A 140 8.82 4.48 14.10
N SER A 141 8.30 5.60 13.58
CA SER A 141 7.08 5.63 12.77
C SER A 141 7.46 5.72 11.29
N VAL A 142 6.86 4.89 10.46
CA VAL A 142 7.02 4.91 9.01
C VAL A 142 5.65 5.14 8.38
N SER A 143 5.55 6.14 7.50
CA SER A 143 4.38 6.37 6.65
C SER A 143 4.80 6.12 5.21
N LEU A 144 4.00 5.36 4.47
CA LEU A 144 4.18 5.15 3.04
C LEU A 144 2.99 5.74 2.31
N GLN A 145 3.24 6.67 1.41
CA GLN A 145 2.23 7.23 0.52
C GLN A 145 2.54 6.78 -0.91
N VAL A 146 1.56 6.18 -1.57
CA VAL A 146 1.64 5.80 -2.98
C VAL A 146 0.73 6.73 -3.77
N SER A 147 1.22 7.20 -4.92
CA SER A 147 0.45 7.93 -5.91
C SER A 147 0.83 7.38 -7.28
N ALA A 148 -0.14 6.89 -8.04
CA ALA A 148 0.09 6.30 -9.35
C ALA A 148 -0.99 6.73 -10.33
N THR A 149 -0.59 7.00 -11.58
CA THR A 149 -1.47 7.42 -12.66
C THR A 149 -1.40 6.41 -13.79
N GLN A 150 -2.57 6.02 -14.30
CA GLN A 150 -2.70 5.04 -15.37
C GLN A 150 -1.94 5.53 -16.60
N ALA A 151 -1.12 4.64 -17.17
CA ALA A 151 -0.29 4.91 -18.33
C ALA A 151 -1.05 4.70 -19.65
#